data_AF-A0A350RGY5-F1
#
_entry.id   AF-A0A350RGY5-F1
#
_cell.length_a   1.000
_cell.length_b   1.000
_cell.length_c   1.000
_cell.angle_alpha   90.00
_cell.angle_beta   90.00
_cell.angle_gamma   90.00
#
_symmetry.space_group_name_H-M   'P 1'
#
loop_
_entity.id
_entity.type
_entity.pdbx_description
1 polymer ?
#
loop_
_entity_poly.entity_id
_entity_poly.type
_entity_poly.pdbx_seq_one_letter_code
_entity_poly.pdbx_strand_id
1 'polypeptide(L)'
;MGNTQTFTDEKSDVVADARGGIAHRSLHEHTERLAPQMYEVTSGVWCLVGNGLSNQTFIKAPEGIIAIDTGESIEEMSSALEQLRLVSNEPVVAVVYTHFHYVNGTAALMEKEPIEEIWGHERISHNLERSATEIAPAYNRGLIEQFGIQMPEDGPDRVVNVGLGLAYRMAHHAPSTPGHIPADHIFSGDCSVEIAGLEMIVTEAPSDADDSVTLYFPALQVAVQNLVWPALFNVFAIRGEEYRDPRSLIRGIDHLRTLNLEHLIATHGPPLSGAEEIQQRVTAYRDSIQFLWDQTVRWTNRGATGPEIAHKVQLPAIYDEDWLTKQHYGLAEHHVRQIRSGLFGFFDGDPVALLPLDTAEEAERMVSAMGGPDRVRNMCIEALKGSQNDLRWAISLAGRLVRCEGATETDRELLARALRTAAQHTTSSNLRNWCISRALELEGEVDGARLNTHRFSRRQVERWSTDTAVSVLRVLVDPDRLNGIAVHLTVELDDERTGIHFRNHVACPTDGQDGDAVLSGSRAIWNQILTGSGDLRSAINSGDMVLEGDLVAATSALQSIDHPGFQ
;
A
#
# COMPACT_ATOMS: atom_id res chain seq x y z
N MET A 1 -14.33 28.86 0.70
CA MET A 1 -13.65 27.56 0.90
C MET A 1 -14.68 26.48 0.58
N GLY A 2 -14.27 25.33 0.02
CA GLY A 2 -15.24 24.31 -0.40
C GLY A 2 -16.01 23.71 0.78
N ASN A 3 -17.08 22.98 0.45
CA ASN A 3 -17.94 22.28 1.40
C ASN A 3 -17.78 20.76 1.26
N THR A 4 -16.58 20.29 0.86
CA THR A 4 -16.30 18.87 0.69
C THR A 4 -16.34 18.19 2.05
N GLN A 5 -17.43 17.47 2.30
CA GLN A 5 -17.65 16.72 3.52
C GLN A 5 -17.03 15.33 3.38
N THR A 6 -16.45 14.82 4.46
CA THR A 6 -15.92 13.44 4.49
C THR A 6 -17.04 12.41 4.49
N PHE A 7 -18.14 12.68 5.20
CA PHE A 7 -19.33 11.84 5.26
C PHE A 7 -20.51 12.68 4.78
N THR A 8 -21.23 12.20 3.78
CA THR A 8 -22.47 12.88 3.36
C THR A 8 -23.50 12.85 4.49
N ASP A 9 -24.18 13.98 4.75
CA ASP A 9 -25.38 13.99 5.60
C ASP A 9 -26.65 13.59 4.81
N GLU A 10 -26.57 13.56 3.48
CA GLU A 10 -27.70 13.31 2.59
C GLU A 10 -27.91 11.81 2.37
N LYS A 11 -29.01 11.27 2.91
CA LYS A 11 -29.35 9.84 2.74
C LYS A 11 -29.53 9.43 1.28
N SER A 12 -29.87 10.37 0.39
CA SER A 12 -29.98 10.12 -1.05
C SER A 12 -28.65 9.79 -1.71
N ASP A 13 -27.53 10.13 -1.07
CA ASP A 13 -26.19 9.83 -1.57
C ASP A 13 -25.71 8.44 -1.16
N VAL A 14 -26.38 7.75 -0.24
CA VAL A 14 -26.05 6.38 0.14
C VAL A 14 -26.96 5.42 -0.62
N VAL A 15 -26.39 4.64 -1.53
CA VAL A 15 -27.15 3.77 -2.45
C VAL A 15 -26.55 2.37 -2.52
N ALA A 16 -27.39 1.40 -2.87
CA ALA A 16 -26.98 0.02 -3.13
C ALA A 16 -26.76 -0.20 -4.64
N ASP A 17 -25.71 -0.94 -5.00
CA ASP A 17 -25.55 -1.47 -6.36
C ASP A 17 -26.41 -2.73 -6.61
N ALA A 18 -26.35 -3.27 -7.83
CA ALA A 18 -27.10 -4.46 -8.22
C ALA A 18 -26.71 -5.74 -7.44
N ARG A 19 -25.51 -5.78 -6.85
CA ARG A 19 -25.01 -6.85 -5.99
C ARG A 19 -25.21 -6.57 -4.50
N GLY A 20 -25.93 -5.49 -4.18
CA GLY A 20 -26.29 -5.08 -2.83
C GLY A 20 -25.25 -4.23 -2.12
N GLY A 21 -24.13 -3.87 -2.75
CA GLY A 21 -23.07 -3.08 -2.13
C GLY A 21 -23.51 -1.66 -1.79
N ILE A 22 -23.50 -1.31 -0.50
CA ILE A 22 -23.93 0.01 -0.03
C ILE A 22 -22.70 0.93 0.06
N ALA A 23 -22.77 2.07 -0.61
CA ALA A 23 -21.73 3.10 -0.59
C ALA A 23 -22.29 4.46 -1.04
N HIS A 24 -21.43 5.47 -0.95
CA HIS A 24 -21.69 6.77 -1.53
C HIS A 24 -21.88 6.65 -3.05
N ARG A 25 -22.91 7.32 -3.59
CA ARG A 25 -23.33 7.29 -4.99
C ARG A 25 -22.17 7.57 -5.94
N SER A 26 -21.37 8.60 -5.63
CA SER A 26 -20.22 8.95 -6.46
C SER A 26 -19.18 7.84 -6.56
N LEU A 27 -19.07 6.95 -5.58
CA LEU A 27 -18.14 5.82 -5.62
C LEU A 27 -18.66 4.75 -6.61
N HIS A 28 -19.97 4.53 -6.66
CA HIS A 28 -20.60 3.67 -7.67
C HIS A 28 -20.46 4.26 -9.08
N GLU A 29 -20.70 5.56 -9.25
CA GLU A 29 -20.47 6.26 -10.52
C GLU A 29 -19.01 6.19 -10.96
N HIS A 30 -18.06 6.14 -10.02
CA HIS A 30 -16.65 5.98 -10.32
C HIS A 30 -16.32 4.62 -10.91
N THR A 31 -17.03 3.55 -10.49
CA THR A 31 -16.87 2.19 -11.03
C THR A 31 -17.03 2.14 -12.55
N GLU A 32 -17.91 2.96 -13.14
CA GLU A 32 -18.12 3.01 -14.60
C GLU A 32 -16.85 3.42 -15.36
N ARG A 33 -16.00 4.27 -14.76
CA ARG A 33 -14.74 4.73 -15.34
C ARG A 33 -13.64 3.68 -15.26
N LEU A 34 -13.78 2.75 -14.33
CA LEU A 34 -12.83 1.67 -14.06
C LEU A 34 -13.25 0.36 -14.75
N ALA A 35 -14.31 0.40 -15.58
CA ALA A 35 -14.80 -0.78 -16.28
C ALA A 35 -13.73 -1.35 -17.23
N PRO A 36 -13.66 -2.69 -17.41
CA PRO A 36 -12.67 -3.31 -18.26
C PRO A 36 -12.82 -2.85 -19.72
N GLN A 37 -11.79 -2.23 -20.27
CA GLN A 37 -11.79 -1.76 -21.66
C GLN A 37 -10.37 -1.64 -22.20
N MET A 38 -10.13 -2.19 -23.39
CA MET A 38 -8.92 -1.95 -24.17
C MET A 38 -9.12 -0.66 -24.97
N TYR A 39 -8.53 0.44 -24.51
CA TYR A 39 -8.55 1.72 -25.21
C TYR A 39 -7.48 1.73 -26.31
N GLU A 40 -7.87 1.99 -27.55
CA GLU A 40 -6.92 2.45 -28.58
C GLU A 40 -6.73 3.96 -28.40
N VAL A 41 -5.63 4.34 -27.75
CA VAL A 41 -5.35 5.75 -27.38
C VAL A 41 -4.99 6.56 -28.61
N THR A 42 -4.15 5.96 -29.46
CA THR A 42 -3.84 6.40 -30.82
C THR A 42 -3.42 5.18 -31.62
N SER A 43 -3.22 5.32 -32.93
CA SER A 43 -2.86 4.21 -33.81
C SER A 43 -1.63 3.46 -33.29
N GLY A 44 -1.79 2.20 -32.88
CA GLY A 44 -0.70 1.35 -32.37
C GLY A 44 -0.37 1.54 -30.89
N VAL A 45 -1.17 2.29 -30.14
CA VAL A 45 -1.01 2.48 -28.69
C VAL A 45 -2.30 2.07 -27.99
N TRP A 46 -2.21 1.05 -27.15
CA TRP A 46 -3.35 0.49 -26.43
C TRP A 46 -3.14 0.54 -24.92
N CYS A 47 -4.20 0.79 -24.17
CA CYS A 47 -4.20 0.78 -22.71
C CYS A 47 -5.39 -0.04 -22.22
N LEU A 48 -5.11 -1.15 -21.55
CA LEU A 48 -6.14 -1.96 -20.91
C LEU A 48 -6.42 -1.40 -19.51
N VAL A 49 -7.59 -0.81 -19.36
CA VAL A 49 -8.11 -0.31 -18.08
C VAL A 49 -9.02 -1.35 -17.47
N GLY A 50 -9.06 -1.45 -16.14
CA GLY A 50 -10.06 -2.24 -15.41
C GLY A 50 -9.79 -3.75 -15.36
N ASN A 51 -8.63 -4.21 -15.85
CA ASN A 51 -8.19 -5.60 -15.71
C ASN A 51 -7.65 -5.91 -14.29
N GLY A 52 -7.26 -4.88 -13.54
CA GLY A 52 -6.81 -5.02 -12.15
C GLY A 52 -6.83 -3.69 -11.41
N LEU A 53 -5.92 -3.54 -10.44
CA LEU A 53 -5.66 -2.25 -9.81
C LEU A 53 -5.01 -1.27 -10.79
N SER A 54 -4.06 -1.75 -11.58
CA SER A 54 -3.32 -0.96 -12.58
C SER A 54 -3.74 -1.30 -13.99
N ASN A 55 -3.31 -0.44 -14.91
CA ASN A 55 -3.44 -0.60 -16.33
C ASN A 55 -2.26 -1.41 -16.88
N GLN A 56 -2.49 -2.11 -18.00
CA GLN A 56 -1.41 -2.65 -18.84
C GLN A 56 -1.40 -1.89 -20.16
N THR A 57 -0.27 -1.27 -20.50
CA THR A 57 -0.15 -0.45 -21.72
C THR A 57 0.72 -1.16 -22.75
N PHE A 58 0.34 -1.07 -24.02
CA PHE A 58 1.02 -1.72 -25.13
C PHE A 58 1.30 -0.69 -26.23
N ILE A 59 2.55 -0.59 -26.65
CA ILE A 59 2.98 0.35 -27.70
C ILE A 59 3.62 -0.44 -28.83
N LYS A 60 3.06 -0.32 -30.03
CA LYS A 60 3.65 -0.87 -31.25
C LYS A 60 4.88 -0.05 -31.64
N ALA A 61 6.01 -0.73 -31.75
CA ALA A 61 7.30 -0.24 -32.19
C ALA A 61 7.73 -0.92 -33.50
N PRO A 62 8.80 -0.46 -34.19
CA PRO A 62 9.29 -1.10 -35.41
C PRO A 62 9.64 -2.59 -35.28
N GLU A 63 10.14 -3.01 -34.12
CA GLU A 63 10.63 -4.38 -33.89
C GLU A 63 9.60 -5.30 -33.23
N GLY A 64 8.53 -4.74 -32.66
CA GLY A 64 7.46 -5.48 -31.99
C GLY A 64 6.69 -4.58 -31.02
N ILE A 65 5.99 -5.19 -30.06
CA ILE A 65 5.24 -4.47 -29.04
C ILE A 65 6.07 -4.31 -27.77
N ILE A 66 6.05 -3.11 -27.20
CA ILE A 66 6.54 -2.80 -25.86
C ILE A 66 5.35 -2.91 -24.90
N ALA A 67 5.45 -3.76 -23.88
CA ALA A 67 4.52 -3.78 -22.77
C ALA A 67 5.03 -2.88 -21.63
N ILE A 68 4.18 -1.98 -21.13
CA ILE A 68 4.49 -1.11 -20.00
C ILE A 68 3.59 -1.52 -18.84
N ASP A 69 4.25 -1.89 -17.74
CA ASP A 69 3.71 -2.56 -16.56
C ASP A 69 3.02 -3.91 -16.85
N THR A 70 2.98 -4.78 -15.83
CA THR A 70 2.48 -6.16 -15.96
C THR A 70 1.46 -6.55 -14.90
N GLY A 71 0.94 -5.58 -14.13
CA GLY A 71 -0.10 -5.83 -13.13
C GLY A 71 0.39 -6.55 -11.88
N GLU A 72 -0.53 -7.15 -11.14
CA GLU A 72 -0.28 -7.75 -9.82
C GLU A 72 -0.04 -9.26 -9.87
N SER A 73 -0.27 -9.92 -11.02
CA SER A 73 -0.09 -11.37 -11.14
C SER A 73 0.11 -11.89 -12.57
N ILE A 74 0.59 -13.13 -12.68
CA ILE A 74 0.74 -13.88 -13.95
C ILE A 74 -0.61 -14.02 -14.67
N GLU A 75 -1.68 -14.29 -13.92
CA GLU A 75 -3.03 -14.45 -14.46
C GLU A 75 -3.58 -13.13 -15.00
N GLU A 76 -3.33 -12.02 -14.30
CA GLU A 76 -3.73 -10.68 -14.76
C GLU A 76 -3.05 -10.31 -16.09
N MET A 77 -1.73 -10.50 -16.18
CA MET A 77 -1.00 -10.22 -17.42
C MET A 77 -1.36 -11.20 -18.55
N SER A 78 -1.69 -12.45 -18.22
CA SER A 78 -2.19 -13.41 -19.22
C SER A 78 -3.51 -12.95 -19.82
N SER A 79 -4.45 -12.47 -19.00
CA SER A 79 -5.70 -11.86 -19.46
C SER A 79 -5.44 -10.62 -20.32
N ALA A 80 -4.49 -9.77 -19.92
CA ALA A 80 -4.11 -8.59 -20.70
C ALA A 80 -3.56 -8.96 -22.08
N LEU A 81 -2.74 -10.02 -22.16
CA LEU A 81 -2.22 -10.53 -23.43
C LEU A 81 -3.35 -11.08 -24.32
N GLU A 82 -4.34 -11.77 -23.77
CA GLU A 82 -5.52 -12.22 -24.52
C GLU A 82 -6.30 -11.04 -25.11
N GLN A 83 -6.48 -9.95 -24.35
CA GLN A 83 -7.10 -8.73 -24.85
C GLN A 83 -6.26 -8.06 -25.94
N LEU A 84 -4.94 -8.02 -25.79
CA LEU A 84 -4.02 -7.51 -26.82
C LEU A 84 -4.19 -8.29 -28.14
N ARG A 85 -4.35 -9.61 -28.08
CA ARG A 85 -4.53 -10.46 -29.27
C ARG A 85 -5.82 -10.18 -30.05
N LEU A 86 -6.79 -9.50 -29.46
CA LEU A 86 -7.99 -9.04 -30.17
C LEU A 86 -7.71 -7.84 -31.09
N VAL A 87 -6.66 -7.07 -30.81
CA VAL A 87 -6.31 -5.84 -31.55
C VAL A 87 -4.98 -5.92 -32.30
N SER A 88 -4.08 -6.83 -31.91
CA SER A 88 -2.78 -7.05 -32.57
C SER A 88 -2.24 -8.47 -32.43
N ASN A 89 -1.64 -8.98 -33.51
CA ASN A 89 -0.93 -10.28 -33.53
C ASN A 89 0.59 -10.12 -33.47
N GLU A 90 1.11 -8.90 -33.34
CA GLU A 90 2.55 -8.68 -33.22
C GLU A 90 3.09 -9.18 -31.87
N PRO A 91 4.32 -9.72 -31.84
CA PRO A 91 4.93 -10.22 -30.62
C PRO A 91 5.23 -9.08 -29.65
N VAL A 92 5.14 -9.35 -28.35
CA VAL A 92 5.73 -8.48 -27.34
C VAL A 92 7.22 -8.79 -27.27
N VAL A 93 8.06 -7.78 -27.44
CA VAL A 93 9.53 -7.94 -27.51
C VAL A 93 10.25 -7.24 -26.37
N ALA A 94 9.58 -6.30 -25.69
CA ALA A 94 10.17 -5.54 -24.59
C ALA A 94 9.16 -5.32 -23.47
N VAL A 95 9.66 -5.23 -22.24
CA VAL A 95 8.88 -4.86 -21.05
C VAL A 95 9.52 -3.64 -20.38
N VAL A 96 8.71 -2.68 -19.94
CA VAL A 96 9.17 -1.53 -19.15
C VAL A 96 8.34 -1.41 -17.89
N TYR A 97 8.99 -1.30 -16.74
CA TYR A 97 8.33 -1.00 -15.48
C TYR A 97 8.33 0.51 -15.22
N THR A 98 7.16 1.05 -14.87
CA THR A 98 7.05 2.43 -14.40
C THR A 98 7.57 2.59 -12.97
N HIS A 99 7.37 1.59 -12.12
CA HIS A 99 7.85 1.47 -10.72
C HIS A 99 7.52 0.08 -10.13
N PHE A 100 7.95 -0.18 -8.89
CA PHE A 100 7.91 -1.49 -8.26
C PHE A 100 6.54 -2.14 -7.98
N HIS A 101 5.42 -1.40 -8.07
CA HIS A 101 4.11 -1.97 -7.73
C HIS A 101 3.57 -2.93 -8.81
N TYR A 102 3.67 -2.58 -10.10
CA TYR A 102 2.95 -3.27 -11.19
C TYR A 102 3.85 -4.17 -12.02
N VAL A 103 4.72 -4.92 -11.35
CA VAL A 103 5.78 -5.73 -11.97
C VAL A 103 5.52 -7.23 -11.85
N ASN A 104 4.38 -7.63 -11.28
CA ASN A 104 4.16 -9.00 -10.83
C ASN A 104 3.55 -9.93 -11.88
N GLY A 105 3.34 -9.50 -13.13
CA GLY A 105 2.82 -10.37 -14.18
C GLY A 105 3.84 -10.79 -15.25
N THR A 106 5.08 -10.32 -15.16
CA THR A 106 6.07 -10.43 -16.26
C THR A 106 6.39 -11.87 -16.67
N ALA A 107 6.36 -12.82 -15.74
CA ALA A 107 6.56 -14.23 -16.07
C ALA A 107 5.55 -14.78 -17.10
N ALA A 108 4.33 -14.22 -17.17
CA ALA A 108 3.35 -14.59 -18.19
C ALA A 108 3.80 -14.25 -19.61
N LEU A 109 4.53 -13.13 -19.77
CA LEU A 109 5.08 -12.71 -21.06
C LEU A 109 6.27 -13.58 -21.45
N MET A 110 7.20 -13.83 -20.52
CA MET A 110 8.40 -14.64 -20.80
C MET A 110 8.08 -16.07 -21.27
N GLU A 111 6.93 -16.61 -20.90
CA GLU A 111 6.48 -17.94 -21.34
C GLU A 111 5.93 -17.92 -22.78
N LYS A 112 5.33 -16.80 -23.21
CA LYS A 112 4.49 -16.73 -24.42
C LYS A 112 5.07 -15.87 -25.54
N GLU A 113 5.97 -14.96 -25.20
CA GLU A 113 6.45 -13.88 -26.06
C GLU A 113 7.99 -13.87 -26.11
N PRO A 114 8.60 -13.46 -27.25
CA PRO A 114 10.05 -13.39 -27.41
C PRO A 114 10.60 -12.10 -26.79
N ILE A 115 10.47 -11.95 -25.47
CA ILE A 115 10.99 -10.78 -24.75
C ILE A 115 12.52 -10.78 -24.80
N GLU A 116 13.10 -9.69 -25.31
CA GLU A 116 14.55 -9.49 -25.45
C GLU A 116 15.13 -8.56 -24.38
N GLU A 117 14.31 -7.66 -23.83
CA GLU A 117 14.75 -6.64 -22.87
C GLU A 117 13.65 -6.34 -21.82
N ILE A 118 14.05 -6.22 -20.55
CA ILE A 118 13.21 -5.77 -19.44
C ILE A 118 13.85 -4.55 -18.78
N TRP A 119 13.21 -3.41 -18.95
CA TRP A 119 13.67 -2.13 -18.43
C TRP A 119 13.03 -1.77 -17.09
N GLY A 120 13.80 -1.17 -16.20
CA GLY A 120 13.28 -0.68 -14.91
C GLY A 120 14.26 0.21 -14.16
N HIS A 121 13.75 0.93 -13.16
CA HIS A 121 14.56 1.77 -12.29
C HIS A 121 15.41 0.94 -11.31
N GLU A 122 16.62 1.39 -10.97
CA GLU A 122 17.57 0.64 -10.11
C GLU A 122 17.02 0.30 -8.72
N ARG A 123 16.04 1.08 -8.24
CA ARG A 123 15.45 0.96 -6.91
C ARG A 123 14.28 -0.04 -6.82
N ILE A 124 13.78 -0.60 -7.93
CA ILE A 124 12.64 -1.54 -7.93
C ILE A 124 12.90 -2.73 -6.99
N SER A 125 14.06 -3.39 -7.13
CA SER A 125 14.42 -4.54 -6.31
C SER A 125 14.49 -4.20 -4.83
N HIS A 126 15.07 -3.04 -4.50
CA HIS A 126 15.17 -2.55 -3.12
C HIS A 126 13.78 -2.28 -2.52
N ASN A 127 12.88 -1.63 -3.27
CA ASN A 127 11.54 -1.30 -2.79
C ASN A 127 10.67 -2.56 -2.59
N LEU A 128 10.79 -3.56 -3.47
CA LEU A 128 10.15 -4.86 -3.29
C LEU A 128 10.63 -5.54 -2.00
N GLU A 129 11.93 -5.60 -1.77
CA GLU A 129 12.52 -6.25 -0.59
C GLU A 129 12.13 -5.54 0.72
N ARG A 130 12.20 -4.21 0.75
CA ARG A 130 11.86 -3.39 1.92
C ARG A 130 10.44 -3.66 2.41
N SER A 131 9.47 -3.76 1.49
CA SER A 131 8.07 -4.00 1.82
C SER A 131 7.80 -5.42 2.36
N ALA A 132 8.70 -6.36 2.10
CA ALA A 132 8.55 -7.78 2.42
C ALA A 132 9.33 -8.24 3.66
N THR A 133 10.15 -7.38 4.27
CA THR A 133 11.06 -7.72 5.39
C THR A 133 10.57 -7.11 6.71
N GLU A 134 11.32 -6.20 7.33
CA GLU A 134 11.17 -5.79 8.74
C GLU A 134 9.76 -5.27 9.08
N ILE A 135 9.12 -4.55 8.16
CA ILE A 135 7.79 -3.92 8.37
C ILE A 135 6.62 -4.76 7.85
N ALA A 136 6.88 -5.95 7.29
CA ALA A 136 5.93 -6.70 6.48
C ALA A 136 4.56 -6.96 7.13
N PRO A 137 4.44 -7.30 8.43
CA PRO A 137 3.12 -7.57 9.02
C PRO A 137 2.23 -6.35 9.04
N ALA A 138 2.78 -5.20 9.43
CA ALA A 138 2.04 -3.94 9.46
C ALA A 138 1.63 -3.51 8.05
N TYR A 139 2.56 -3.61 7.09
CA TYR A 139 2.31 -3.29 5.69
C TYR A 139 1.22 -4.19 5.06
N ASN A 140 1.33 -5.51 5.24
CA ASN A 140 0.38 -6.48 4.70
C ASN A 140 -1.01 -6.35 5.34
N ARG A 141 -1.09 -6.12 6.66
CA ARG A 141 -2.36 -5.82 7.33
C ARG A 141 -3.03 -4.60 6.72
N GLY A 142 -2.29 -3.51 6.58
CA GLY A 142 -2.80 -2.29 5.96
C GLY A 142 -3.26 -2.51 4.52
N LEU A 143 -2.54 -3.30 3.73
CA LEU A 143 -2.90 -3.66 2.37
C LEU A 143 -4.24 -4.42 2.33
N ILE A 144 -4.40 -5.43 3.20
CA ILE A 144 -5.63 -6.24 3.29
C ILE A 144 -6.83 -5.38 3.67
N GLU A 145 -6.68 -4.52 4.68
CA GLU A 145 -7.75 -3.64 5.16
C GLU A 145 -8.10 -2.56 4.12
N GLN A 146 -7.10 -1.87 3.55
CA GLN A 146 -7.32 -0.77 2.60
C GLN A 146 -7.99 -1.24 1.30
N PHE A 147 -7.63 -2.42 0.81
CA PHE A 147 -8.17 -2.96 -0.44
C PHE A 147 -9.35 -3.92 -0.25
N GLY A 148 -9.75 -4.19 1.00
CA GLY A 148 -10.91 -5.02 1.28
C GLY A 148 -10.74 -6.48 0.84
N ILE A 149 -9.53 -7.04 0.93
CA ILE A 149 -9.20 -8.36 0.37
C ILE A 149 -10.05 -9.49 0.97
N GLN A 150 -10.46 -9.34 2.23
CA GLN A 150 -11.26 -10.33 2.96
C GLN A 150 -12.75 -9.96 3.05
N MET A 151 -13.19 -8.91 2.33
CA MET A 151 -14.60 -8.53 2.29
C MET A 151 -15.41 -9.49 1.39
N PRO A 152 -16.72 -9.63 1.63
CA PRO A 152 -17.56 -10.53 0.83
C PRO A 152 -17.69 -10.07 -0.62
N GLU A 153 -18.00 -11.01 -1.52
CA GLU A 153 -18.21 -10.70 -2.96
C GLU A 153 -19.52 -9.95 -3.22
N ASP A 154 -20.56 -10.25 -2.42
CA ASP A 154 -21.92 -9.75 -2.52
C ASP A 154 -22.43 -9.21 -1.17
N GLY A 155 -23.54 -8.46 -1.21
CA GLY A 155 -24.19 -7.90 -0.03
C GLY A 155 -23.72 -6.48 0.33
N PRO A 156 -24.22 -5.89 1.43
CA PRO A 156 -24.00 -4.49 1.78
C PRO A 156 -22.52 -4.12 1.96
N ASP A 157 -21.73 -5.08 2.44
CA ASP A 157 -20.34 -4.91 2.83
C ASP A 157 -19.36 -5.32 1.72
N ARG A 158 -19.83 -5.63 0.50
CA ARG A 158 -18.93 -5.99 -0.61
C ARG A 158 -17.99 -4.85 -1.00
N VAL A 159 -16.88 -5.18 -1.67
CA VAL A 159 -15.99 -4.18 -2.30
C VAL A 159 -16.70 -3.53 -3.49
N VAL A 160 -16.91 -2.21 -3.46
CA VAL A 160 -17.49 -1.48 -4.59
C VAL A 160 -16.44 -1.27 -5.68
N ASN A 161 -15.34 -0.64 -5.32
CA ASN A 161 -14.09 -0.55 -6.06
C ASN A 161 -12.95 -0.17 -5.09
N VAL A 162 -11.74 -0.01 -5.59
CA VAL A 162 -10.57 0.42 -4.81
C VAL A 162 -10.05 1.81 -5.22
N GLY A 163 -10.89 2.65 -5.84
CA GLY A 163 -10.60 4.03 -6.23
C GLY A 163 -9.69 4.16 -7.46
N LEU A 164 -8.62 3.37 -7.55
CA LEU A 164 -7.71 3.35 -8.71
C LEU A 164 -8.04 2.24 -9.72
N GLY A 165 -8.77 1.22 -9.28
CA GLY A 165 -9.21 0.06 -10.08
C GLY A 165 -10.42 -0.62 -9.44
N LEU A 166 -10.91 -1.70 -10.05
CA LEU A 166 -12.10 -2.42 -9.56
C LEU A 166 -11.84 -3.24 -8.29
N ALA A 167 -10.66 -3.85 -8.20
CA ALA A 167 -10.22 -4.60 -7.03
C ALA A 167 -8.69 -4.69 -7.06
N TYR A 168 -8.07 -4.89 -5.89
CA TYR A 168 -6.63 -5.21 -5.84
C TYR A 168 -6.34 -6.59 -6.45
N ARG A 169 -7.24 -7.55 -6.24
CA ARG A 169 -7.22 -8.86 -6.89
C ARG A 169 -8.59 -9.16 -7.47
N MET A 170 -8.67 -9.30 -8.79
CA MET A 170 -9.91 -9.71 -9.45
C MET A 170 -10.14 -11.21 -9.22
N ALA A 171 -11.37 -11.59 -8.90
CA ALA A 171 -11.71 -13.00 -8.60
C ALA A 171 -11.38 -13.96 -9.75
N HIS A 172 -11.50 -13.52 -11.01
CA HIS A 172 -11.17 -14.33 -12.19
C HIS A 172 -9.66 -14.42 -12.48
N HIS A 173 -8.82 -13.68 -11.75
CA HIS A 173 -7.36 -13.81 -11.77
C HIS A 173 -6.84 -14.67 -10.61
N ALA A 174 -7.70 -15.43 -9.92
CA ALA A 174 -7.26 -16.39 -8.92
C ALA A 174 -6.35 -17.46 -9.56
N PRO A 175 -5.26 -17.88 -8.89
CA PRO A 175 -4.88 -17.59 -7.51
C PRO A 175 -4.05 -16.31 -7.30
N SER A 176 -3.89 -15.46 -8.32
CA SER A 176 -3.08 -14.24 -8.30
C SER A 176 -1.62 -14.52 -7.95
N THR A 177 -1.00 -15.41 -8.74
CA THR A 177 0.38 -15.83 -8.57
C THR A 177 1.31 -14.67 -8.92
N PRO A 178 2.16 -14.17 -8.00
CA PRO A 178 3.13 -13.16 -8.38
C PRO A 178 4.10 -13.72 -9.43
N GLY A 179 4.71 -12.87 -10.22
CA GLY A 179 5.45 -13.26 -11.43
C GLY A 179 6.55 -12.26 -11.78
N HIS A 180 7.01 -11.46 -10.81
CA HIS A 180 8.09 -10.52 -11.03
C HIS A 180 9.37 -11.21 -11.52
N ILE A 181 9.94 -10.61 -12.57
CA ILE A 181 11.25 -10.88 -13.15
C ILE A 181 12.05 -9.57 -13.11
N PRO A 182 13.26 -9.57 -12.52
CA PRO A 182 14.09 -8.37 -12.44
C PRO A 182 14.34 -7.76 -13.82
N ALA A 183 14.39 -6.43 -13.86
CA ALA A 183 14.89 -5.72 -15.03
C ALA A 183 16.38 -6.06 -15.26
N ASP A 184 16.75 -6.27 -16.51
CA ASP A 184 18.12 -6.50 -16.97
C ASP A 184 18.73 -5.25 -17.61
N HIS A 185 17.89 -4.28 -17.98
CA HIS A 185 18.29 -2.95 -18.40
C HIS A 185 17.82 -1.92 -17.37
N ILE A 186 18.77 -1.18 -16.79
CA ILE A 186 18.52 -0.36 -15.60
C ILE A 186 18.67 1.13 -15.92
N PHE A 187 17.69 1.92 -15.51
CA PHE A 187 17.79 3.37 -15.48
C PHE A 187 18.28 3.86 -14.11
N SER A 188 19.16 4.85 -14.13
CA SER A 188 19.51 5.68 -12.98
C SER A 188 19.46 7.15 -13.42
N GLY A 189 18.47 7.90 -12.93
CA GLY A 189 18.23 9.26 -13.40
C GLY A 189 17.55 9.38 -14.76
N ASP A 190 17.42 10.63 -15.20
CA ASP A 190 16.88 10.98 -16.51
C ASP A 190 17.77 10.46 -17.63
N CYS A 191 17.17 9.81 -18.64
CA CYS A 191 17.89 9.30 -19.80
C CYS A 191 17.01 9.21 -21.05
N SER A 192 17.64 8.90 -22.18
CA SER A 192 16.97 8.57 -23.43
C SER A 192 17.51 7.24 -23.92
N VAL A 193 16.62 6.33 -24.25
CA VAL A 193 16.96 4.98 -24.73
C VAL A 193 16.20 4.66 -26.00
N GLU A 194 16.73 3.72 -26.77
CA GLU A 194 16.04 3.12 -27.91
C GLU A 194 15.55 1.75 -27.47
N ILE A 195 14.25 1.52 -27.56
CA ILE A 195 13.58 0.29 -27.12
C ILE A 195 12.70 -0.22 -28.26
N ALA A 196 12.92 -1.46 -28.69
CA ALA A 196 12.27 -2.05 -29.87
C ALA A 196 12.25 -1.14 -31.14
N GLY A 197 13.28 -0.30 -31.33
CA GLY A 197 13.39 0.67 -32.43
C GLY A 197 12.62 1.99 -32.25
N LEU A 198 12.09 2.29 -31.06
CA LEU A 198 11.51 3.58 -30.70
C LEU A 198 12.37 4.34 -29.69
N GLU A 199 12.48 5.65 -29.86
CA GLU A 199 13.03 6.54 -28.82
C GLU A 199 12.05 6.65 -27.65
N MET A 200 12.55 6.36 -26.44
CA MET A 200 11.85 6.56 -25.17
C MET A 200 12.72 7.47 -24.28
N ILE A 201 12.15 8.60 -23.88
CA ILE A 201 12.74 9.52 -22.91
C ILE A 201 12.19 9.15 -21.53
N VAL A 202 13.08 8.83 -20.61
CA VAL A 202 12.77 8.49 -19.22
C VAL A 202 13.12 9.68 -18.34
N THR A 203 12.19 10.14 -17.52
CA THR A 203 12.41 11.20 -16.53
C THR A 203 12.01 10.71 -15.15
N GLU A 204 12.88 10.90 -14.16
CA GLU A 204 12.55 10.62 -12.76
C GLU A 204 11.33 11.42 -12.34
N ALA A 205 10.33 10.72 -11.84
CA ALA A 205 9.08 11.31 -11.42
C ALA A 205 8.55 10.62 -10.14
N PRO A 206 9.26 10.76 -9.00
CA PRO A 206 8.81 10.18 -7.73
C PRO A 206 7.35 10.54 -7.43
N SER A 207 6.54 9.51 -7.21
CA SER A 207 5.10 9.59 -7.03
C SER A 207 4.69 8.90 -5.73
N ASP A 208 4.10 7.72 -5.81
CA ASP A 208 3.86 6.83 -4.67
C ASP A 208 5.09 5.96 -4.35
N ALA A 209 6.12 6.05 -5.19
CA ALA A 209 7.38 5.39 -4.97
C ALA A 209 8.52 6.28 -5.50
N ASP A 210 9.71 6.12 -4.92
CA ASP A 210 10.90 6.90 -5.30
C ASP A 210 11.61 6.35 -6.54
N ASP A 211 11.14 5.23 -7.07
CA ASP A 211 11.59 4.58 -8.30
C ASP A 211 10.64 4.82 -9.48
N SER A 212 9.68 5.74 -9.32
CA SER A 212 8.70 6.08 -10.34
C SER A 212 9.25 7.01 -11.41
N VAL A 213 8.91 6.71 -12.67
CA VAL A 213 9.36 7.46 -13.85
C VAL A 213 8.20 7.87 -14.77
N THR A 214 8.42 8.92 -15.56
CA THR A 214 7.62 9.24 -16.75
C THR A 214 8.31 8.67 -17.99
N LEU A 215 7.59 7.89 -18.79
CA LEU A 215 8.06 7.32 -20.04
C LEU A 215 7.43 8.09 -21.20
N TYR A 216 8.21 8.89 -21.93
CA TYR A 216 7.74 9.72 -23.03
C TYR A 216 8.24 9.20 -24.39
N PHE A 217 7.33 9.04 -25.34
CA PHE A 217 7.59 8.59 -26.70
C PHE A 217 7.35 9.76 -27.68
N PRO A 218 8.38 10.53 -28.05
CA PRO A 218 8.20 11.78 -28.80
C PRO A 218 7.54 11.59 -30.16
N ALA A 219 7.90 10.52 -30.87
CA ALA A 219 7.33 10.19 -32.18
C ALA A 219 5.80 9.95 -32.14
N LEU A 220 5.27 9.57 -30.97
CA LEU A 220 3.86 9.27 -30.75
C LEU A 220 3.11 10.40 -30.01
N GLN A 221 3.83 11.37 -29.44
CA GLN A 221 3.28 12.39 -28.53
C GLN A 221 2.50 11.76 -27.34
N VAL A 222 2.99 10.61 -26.86
CA VAL A 222 2.40 9.82 -25.77
C VAL A 222 3.36 9.80 -24.58
N ALA A 223 2.85 10.04 -23.37
CA ALA A 223 3.57 9.69 -22.14
C ALA A 223 2.79 8.70 -21.27
N VAL A 224 3.50 7.77 -20.63
CA VAL A 224 2.99 6.85 -19.61
C VAL A 224 3.58 7.23 -18.25
N GLN A 225 2.75 7.37 -17.21
CA GLN A 225 3.16 7.93 -15.92
C GLN A 225 2.29 7.50 -14.72
N ASN A 226 2.79 7.70 -13.51
CA ASN A 226 2.12 7.37 -12.23
C ASN A 226 1.84 8.59 -11.31
N LEU A 227 1.77 9.79 -11.87
CA LEU A 227 1.57 11.08 -11.18
C LEU A 227 0.09 11.49 -11.11
N VAL A 228 -0.63 11.38 -12.24
CA VAL A 228 -2.02 11.84 -12.42
C VAL A 228 -2.94 10.63 -12.41
N TRP A 229 -3.57 10.38 -11.27
CA TRP A 229 -4.44 9.24 -11.01
C TRP A 229 -5.91 9.55 -11.27
N PRO A 230 -6.78 8.54 -11.41
CA PRO A 230 -8.22 8.72 -11.56
C PRO A 230 -8.94 9.09 -10.26
N ALA A 231 -8.25 9.76 -9.36
CA ALA A 231 -8.72 10.27 -8.07
C ALA A 231 -7.65 11.21 -7.51
N LEU A 232 -8.02 12.03 -6.53
CA LEU A 232 -7.09 12.87 -5.78
C LEU A 232 -5.88 12.03 -5.32
N PHE A 233 -4.67 12.49 -5.67
CA PHE A 233 -3.44 11.76 -5.35
C PHE A 233 -3.31 11.53 -3.84
N ASN A 234 -2.91 10.30 -3.50
CA ASN A 234 -2.68 9.94 -2.11
C ASN A 234 -1.25 10.25 -1.68
N VAL A 235 -1.08 11.33 -0.92
CA VAL A 235 0.22 11.73 -0.37
C VAL A 235 0.81 10.65 0.55
N PHE A 236 -0.05 9.87 1.22
CA PHE A 236 0.37 8.80 2.11
C PHE A 236 -0.75 7.78 2.28
N ALA A 237 -0.50 6.52 1.92
CA ALA A 237 -1.50 5.48 2.00
C ALA A 237 -1.85 5.12 3.45
N ILE A 238 -3.15 4.96 3.76
CA ILE A 238 -3.59 4.62 5.13
C ILE A 238 -3.11 3.23 5.56
N ARG A 239 -2.71 2.37 4.59
CA ARG A 239 -2.03 1.09 4.85
C ARG A 239 -0.70 1.22 5.60
N GLY A 240 -0.11 2.41 5.65
CA GLY A 240 1.17 2.68 6.30
C GLY A 240 2.34 2.56 5.31
N GLU A 241 2.95 3.70 4.98
CA GLU A 241 4.11 3.80 4.10
C GLU A 241 5.06 4.90 4.59
N GLU A 242 6.15 5.14 3.87
CA GLU A 242 7.00 6.29 4.13
C GLU A 242 6.31 7.59 3.72
N TYR A 243 6.62 8.68 4.42
CA TYR A 243 6.12 9.99 4.04
C TYR A 243 6.72 10.44 2.72
N ARG A 244 5.84 10.86 1.81
CA ARG A 244 6.19 11.39 0.50
C ARG A 244 5.88 12.87 0.49
N ASP A 245 6.87 13.70 0.20
CA ASP A 245 6.67 15.15 0.13
C ASP A 245 5.91 15.51 -1.16
N PRO A 246 4.70 16.09 -1.09
CA PRO A 246 3.93 16.52 -2.26
C PRO A 246 4.70 17.44 -3.22
N ARG A 247 5.71 18.17 -2.72
CA ARG A 247 6.54 19.04 -3.58
C ARG A 247 7.32 18.26 -4.63
N SER A 248 7.72 17.01 -4.35
CA SER A 248 8.36 16.16 -5.35
C SER A 248 7.37 15.78 -6.46
N LEU A 249 6.15 15.38 -6.09
CA LEU A 249 5.07 15.09 -7.01
C LEU A 249 4.70 16.29 -7.89
N ILE A 250 4.60 17.49 -7.29
CA ILE A 250 4.32 18.74 -8.03
C ILE A 250 5.38 18.99 -9.12
N ARG A 251 6.67 18.77 -8.82
CA ARG A 251 7.74 18.92 -9.83
C ARG A 251 7.57 17.95 -11.00
N GLY A 252 7.22 16.70 -10.72
CA GLY A 252 6.93 15.70 -11.77
C GLY A 252 5.75 16.11 -12.64
N ILE A 253 4.66 16.62 -12.03
CA ILE A 253 3.49 17.09 -12.79
C ILE A 253 3.81 18.37 -13.60
N ASP A 254 4.61 19.29 -13.04
CA ASP A 254 5.05 20.48 -13.77
C ASP A 254 5.94 20.10 -14.97
N HIS A 255 6.80 19.08 -14.85
CA HIS A 255 7.54 18.50 -15.98
C HIS A 255 6.58 17.91 -17.03
N LEU A 256 5.61 17.08 -16.63
CA LEU A 256 4.64 16.48 -17.55
C LEU A 256 3.92 17.54 -18.41
N ARG A 257 3.62 18.71 -17.82
CA ARG A 257 3.01 19.85 -18.52
C ARG A 257 3.94 20.53 -19.52
N THR A 258 5.26 20.48 -19.35
CA THR A 258 6.18 21.08 -20.34
C THR A 258 6.28 20.27 -21.63
N LEU A 259 5.93 18.97 -21.58
CA LEU A 259 5.99 18.08 -22.73
C LEU A 259 4.93 18.38 -23.80
N ASN A 260 3.84 19.09 -23.44
CA ASN A 260 2.75 19.46 -24.35
C ASN A 260 2.23 18.28 -25.19
N LEU A 261 1.92 17.19 -24.49
CA LEU A 261 1.54 15.88 -25.06
C LEU A 261 0.17 15.93 -25.75
N GLU A 262 -0.01 15.09 -26.77
CA GLU A 262 -1.34 14.84 -27.35
C GLU A 262 -2.08 13.73 -26.60
N HIS A 263 -1.35 12.77 -26.02
CA HIS A 263 -1.92 11.64 -25.31
C HIS A 263 -1.19 11.41 -23.97
N LEU A 264 -1.97 11.21 -22.92
CA LEU A 264 -1.45 10.93 -21.58
C LEU A 264 -2.08 9.67 -21.02
N ILE A 265 -1.24 8.69 -20.70
CA ILE A 265 -1.65 7.40 -20.14
C ILE A 265 -1.16 7.35 -18.70
N ALA A 266 -2.09 7.09 -17.78
CA ALA A 266 -1.75 6.82 -16.40
C ALA A 266 -1.60 5.30 -16.18
N THR A 267 -0.85 4.93 -15.15
CA THR A 267 -0.83 3.56 -14.60
C THR A 267 -2.20 3.10 -14.07
N HIS A 268 -3.16 4.02 -13.92
CA HIS A 268 -4.52 3.75 -13.47
C HIS A 268 -5.57 4.53 -14.25
N GLY A 269 -6.69 3.87 -14.55
CA GLY A 269 -7.87 4.53 -15.10
C GLY A 269 -7.72 4.98 -16.56
N PRO A 270 -8.74 5.67 -17.11
CA PRO A 270 -8.79 6.00 -18.52
C PRO A 270 -7.67 6.96 -18.99
N PRO A 271 -7.15 6.80 -20.23
CA PRO A 271 -6.20 7.73 -20.82
C PRO A 271 -6.87 9.08 -21.15
N LEU A 272 -6.06 10.13 -21.24
CA LEU A 272 -6.47 11.47 -21.68
C LEU A 272 -5.90 11.77 -23.08
N SER A 273 -6.61 12.56 -23.86
CA SER A 273 -6.17 12.97 -25.21
C SER A 273 -6.61 14.39 -25.54
N GLY A 274 -5.82 15.07 -26.37
CA GLY A 274 -5.95 16.48 -26.69
C GLY A 274 -5.10 17.35 -25.77
N ALA A 275 -4.11 18.04 -26.34
CA ALA A 275 -3.16 18.85 -25.57
C ALA A 275 -3.81 19.89 -24.65
N GLU A 276 -4.87 20.57 -25.10
CA GLU A 276 -5.58 21.58 -24.28
C GLU A 276 -6.30 20.96 -23.08
N GLU A 277 -6.98 19.84 -23.29
CA GLU A 277 -7.70 19.09 -22.25
C GLU A 277 -6.72 18.55 -21.21
N ILE A 278 -5.61 17.96 -21.66
CA ILE A 278 -4.53 17.48 -20.79
C ILE A 278 -3.98 18.65 -19.97
N GLN A 279 -3.65 19.78 -20.60
CA GLN A 279 -3.11 20.94 -19.87
C GLN A 279 -4.08 21.47 -18.82
N GLN A 280 -5.36 21.63 -19.16
CA GLN A 280 -6.37 22.13 -18.24
C GLN A 280 -6.52 21.21 -17.01
N ARG A 281 -6.71 19.91 -17.26
CA ARG A 281 -7.02 18.94 -16.20
C ARG A 281 -5.82 18.59 -15.34
N VAL A 282 -4.65 18.44 -15.94
CA VAL A 282 -3.39 18.23 -15.21
C VAL A 282 -3.02 19.46 -14.39
N THR A 283 -3.29 20.69 -14.87
CA THR A 283 -3.10 21.91 -14.08
C THR A 283 -4.02 21.93 -12.85
N ALA A 284 -5.30 21.61 -13.00
CA ALA A 284 -6.23 21.53 -11.87
C ALA A 284 -5.79 20.47 -10.85
N TYR A 285 -5.34 19.30 -11.31
CA TYR A 285 -4.80 18.23 -10.47
C TYR A 285 -3.57 18.69 -9.68
N ARG A 286 -2.59 19.28 -10.36
CA ARG A 286 -1.37 19.87 -9.78
C ARG A 286 -1.70 20.89 -8.69
N ASP A 287 -2.64 21.79 -8.96
CA ASP A 287 -3.02 22.86 -8.04
C ASP A 287 -3.78 22.33 -6.82
N SER A 288 -4.54 21.23 -6.96
CA SER A 288 -5.19 20.58 -5.81
C SER A 288 -4.16 20.08 -4.79
N ILE A 289 -3.04 19.53 -5.26
CA ILE A 289 -1.94 19.04 -4.42
C ILE A 289 -1.18 20.21 -3.78
N GLN A 290 -0.86 21.25 -4.57
CA GLN A 290 -0.24 22.48 -4.04
C GLN A 290 -1.11 23.12 -2.96
N PHE A 291 -2.44 23.17 -3.17
CA PHE A 291 -3.37 23.71 -2.19
C PHE A 291 -3.31 22.95 -0.86
N LEU A 292 -3.35 21.61 -0.89
CA LEU A 292 -3.24 20.79 0.32
C LEU A 292 -1.94 21.05 1.06
N TRP A 293 -0.81 21.10 0.35
CA TRP A 293 0.49 21.37 0.95
C TRP A 293 0.57 22.78 1.55
N ASP A 294 0.26 23.81 0.77
CA ASP A 294 0.36 25.21 1.19
C ASP A 294 -0.54 25.51 2.40
N GLN A 295 -1.80 25.05 2.35
CA GLN A 295 -2.74 25.32 3.42
C GLN A 295 -2.42 24.52 4.68
N THR A 296 -1.88 23.31 4.55
CA THR A 296 -1.35 22.56 5.70
C THR A 296 -0.25 23.36 6.39
N VAL A 297 0.80 23.72 5.65
CA VAL A 297 1.95 24.46 6.20
C VAL A 297 1.51 25.78 6.81
N ARG A 298 0.63 26.53 6.11
CA ARG A 298 0.12 27.81 6.58
C ARG A 298 -0.63 27.68 7.91
N TRP A 299 -1.46 26.65 8.10
CA TRP A 299 -2.19 26.47 9.35
C TRP A 299 -1.33 25.89 10.47
N THR A 300 -0.39 25.00 10.17
CA THR A 300 0.61 24.55 11.15
C THR A 300 1.42 25.73 11.67
N ASN A 301 1.88 26.63 10.79
CA ASN A 301 2.59 27.85 11.18
C ASN A 301 1.76 28.82 12.04
N ARG A 302 0.43 28.64 12.06
CA ARG A 302 -0.50 29.39 12.92
C ARG A 302 -0.85 28.66 14.22
N GLY A 303 -0.17 27.55 14.52
CA GLY A 303 -0.37 26.76 15.72
C GLY A 303 -1.56 25.82 15.67
N ALA A 304 -2.12 25.52 14.49
CA ALA A 304 -3.21 24.56 14.38
C ALA A 304 -2.70 23.12 14.57
N THR A 305 -3.43 22.33 15.36
CA THR A 305 -3.15 20.90 15.57
C THR A 305 -3.53 20.07 14.34
N GLY A 306 -3.09 18.81 14.28
CA GLY A 306 -3.46 17.91 13.16
C GLY A 306 -4.97 17.81 12.94
N PRO A 307 -5.78 17.55 13.98
CA PRO A 307 -7.24 17.53 13.87
C PRO A 307 -7.85 18.87 13.45
N GLU A 308 -7.31 20.01 13.88
CA GLU A 308 -7.80 21.32 13.47
C GLU A 308 -7.52 21.61 11.99
N ILE A 309 -6.33 21.24 11.49
CA ILE A 309 -5.97 21.38 10.07
C ILE A 309 -6.93 20.57 9.20
N ALA A 310 -7.23 19.33 9.59
CA ALA A 310 -8.20 18.46 8.89
C ALA A 310 -9.57 19.11 8.68
N HIS A 311 -10.03 19.95 9.63
CA HIS A 311 -11.29 20.68 9.49
C HIS A 311 -11.12 22.01 8.72
N LYS A 312 -9.99 22.71 8.89
CA LYS A 312 -9.75 24.03 8.29
C LYS A 312 -9.38 23.97 6.81
N VAL A 313 -8.75 22.89 6.36
CA VAL A 313 -8.27 22.73 4.98
C VAL A 313 -9.25 21.85 4.21
N GLN A 314 -10.19 22.49 3.52
CA GLN A 314 -11.13 21.83 2.62
C GLN A 314 -10.83 22.22 1.17
N LEU A 315 -10.83 21.23 0.27
CA LEU A 315 -10.64 21.46 -1.15
C LEU A 315 -11.73 22.40 -1.69
N PRO A 316 -11.37 23.47 -2.41
CA PRO A 316 -12.33 24.30 -3.15
C PRO A 316 -13.23 23.49 -4.08
N ALA A 317 -14.48 23.94 -4.26
CA ALA A 317 -15.52 23.23 -5.05
C ALA A 317 -15.12 22.97 -6.51
N ILE A 318 -14.18 23.74 -7.08
CA ILE A 318 -13.64 23.50 -8.43
C ILE A 318 -13.00 22.11 -8.56
N TYR A 319 -12.50 21.54 -7.46
CA TYR A 319 -11.88 20.22 -7.45
C TYR A 319 -12.92 19.07 -7.40
N ASP A 320 -14.21 19.39 -7.27
CA ASP A 320 -15.29 18.39 -7.38
C ASP A 320 -15.84 18.28 -8.82
N GLU A 321 -15.39 19.14 -9.75
CA GLU A 321 -15.87 19.16 -11.14
C GLU A 321 -15.27 18.01 -11.98
N ASP A 322 -14.07 17.55 -11.62
CA ASP A 322 -13.32 16.51 -12.34
C ASP A 322 -13.08 15.28 -11.46
N TRP A 323 -13.20 14.08 -12.05
CA TRP A 323 -12.92 12.82 -11.36
C TRP A 323 -11.45 12.66 -10.96
N LEU A 324 -10.53 13.32 -11.67
CA LEU A 324 -9.11 13.33 -11.30
C LEU A 324 -8.85 13.95 -9.93
N THR A 325 -9.67 14.90 -9.48
CA THR A 325 -9.45 15.62 -8.22
C THR A 325 -10.43 15.21 -7.12
N LYS A 326 -11.36 14.29 -7.42
CA LYS A 326 -12.31 13.76 -6.45
C LYS A 326 -11.64 12.82 -5.46
N GLN A 327 -12.14 12.85 -4.24
CA GLN A 327 -11.66 12.06 -3.10
C GLN A 327 -12.16 10.60 -3.14
N HIS A 328 -11.99 9.91 -4.28
CA HIS A 328 -12.42 8.53 -4.48
C HIS A 328 -11.41 7.48 -3.99
N TYR A 329 -10.16 7.89 -3.79
CA TYR A 329 -9.12 7.03 -3.22
C TYR A 329 -8.80 7.44 -1.78
N GLY A 330 -8.13 8.58 -1.59
CA GLY A 330 -7.86 9.19 -0.28
C GLY A 330 -8.79 10.36 0.05
N LEU A 331 -8.61 10.93 1.25
CA LEU A 331 -9.32 12.12 1.73
C LEU A 331 -8.33 13.25 2.01
N ALA A 332 -8.69 14.47 1.63
CA ALA A 332 -7.95 15.69 1.93
C ALA A 332 -7.65 15.81 3.43
N GLU A 333 -8.61 15.51 4.31
CA GLU A 333 -8.39 15.55 5.75
C GLU A 333 -7.32 14.58 6.26
N HIS A 334 -7.13 13.44 5.58
CA HIS A 334 -6.03 12.53 5.86
C HIS A 334 -4.72 13.11 5.33
N HIS A 335 -4.70 13.59 4.09
CA HIS A 335 -3.51 14.12 3.44
C HIS A 335 -2.92 15.30 4.18
N VAL A 336 -3.71 16.23 4.67
CA VAL A 336 -3.20 17.39 5.41
C VAL A 336 -2.58 16.99 6.76
N ARG A 337 -3.13 15.96 7.43
CA ARG A 337 -2.53 15.39 8.65
C ARG A 337 -1.22 14.67 8.34
N GLN A 338 -1.16 13.96 7.22
CA GLN A 338 0.02 13.24 6.76
C GLN A 338 1.13 14.21 6.35
N ILE A 339 0.83 15.26 5.60
CA ILE A 339 1.77 16.35 5.26
C ILE A 339 2.30 16.99 6.54
N ARG A 340 1.42 17.30 7.48
CA ARG A 340 1.83 17.88 8.76
C ARG A 340 2.78 16.94 9.51
N SER A 341 2.40 15.69 9.73
CA SER A 341 3.24 14.72 10.45
C SER A 341 4.55 14.43 9.73
N GLY A 342 4.56 14.42 8.39
CA GLY A 342 5.76 14.24 7.59
C GLY A 342 6.76 15.39 7.70
N LEU A 343 6.27 16.63 7.76
CA LEU A 343 7.12 17.82 7.87
C LEU A 343 7.55 18.14 9.30
N PHE A 344 6.69 17.87 10.29
CA PHE A 344 6.85 18.36 11.66
C PHE A 344 6.89 17.25 12.72
N GLY A 345 6.75 15.98 12.33
CA GLY A 345 6.69 14.84 13.25
C GLY A 345 5.35 14.70 13.98
N PHE A 346 5.30 13.78 14.94
CA PHE A 346 4.08 13.40 15.65
C PHE A 346 3.49 14.54 16.51
N PHE A 347 4.35 15.38 17.11
CA PHE A 347 3.93 16.37 18.11
C PHE A 347 3.39 17.63 17.45
N ASP A 348 2.19 18.04 17.83
CA ASP A 348 1.48 19.19 17.26
C ASP A 348 1.21 20.36 18.19
N GLY A 349 1.89 20.36 19.34
CA GLY A 349 1.76 21.40 20.35
C GLY A 349 0.70 21.10 21.40
N ASP A 350 -0.13 20.07 21.22
CA ASP A 350 -1.14 19.67 22.21
C ASP A 350 -0.49 18.93 23.40
N PRO A 351 -0.55 19.46 24.63
CA PRO A 351 0.00 18.79 25.80
C PRO A 351 -0.69 17.45 26.12
N VAL A 352 -1.94 17.24 25.70
CA VAL A 352 -2.64 15.95 25.87
C VAL A 352 -1.98 14.87 25.01
N ALA A 353 -1.58 15.21 23.79
CA ALA A 353 -0.89 14.30 22.88
C ALA A 353 0.60 14.09 23.23
N LEU A 354 1.21 14.98 24.02
CA LEU A 354 2.63 14.89 24.40
C LEU A 354 2.90 13.78 25.42
N LEU A 355 1.97 13.56 26.34
CA LEU A 355 2.07 12.57 27.41
C LEU A 355 0.80 11.71 27.45
N PRO A 356 0.58 10.86 26.43
CA PRO A 356 -0.64 10.07 26.36
C PRO A 356 -0.67 9.03 27.48
N LEU A 357 -1.87 8.75 27.98
CA LEU A 357 -2.12 7.56 28.80
C LEU A 357 -2.09 6.30 27.92
N ASP A 358 -1.97 5.15 28.56
CA ASP A 358 -2.37 3.90 27.91
C ASP A 358 -3.82 4.01 27.43
N THR A 359 -4.11 3.48 26.23
CA THR A 359 -5.41 3.70 25.59
C THR A 359 -6.56 2.99 26.28
N ALA A 360 -6.31 1.88 26.99
CA ALA A 360 -7.32 1.21 27.80
C ALA A 360 -7.59 2.01 29.09
N GLU A 361 -6.52 2.49 29.75
CA GLU A 361 -6.65 3.32 30.95
C GLU A 361 -7.41 4.63 30.67
N GLU A 362 -7.09 5.33 29.58
CA GLU A 362 -7.81 6.53 29.17
C GLU A 362 -9.30 6.24 28.94
N ALA A 363 -9.60 5.14 28.24
CA ALA A 363 -10.96 4.75 27.91
C ALA A 363 -11.79 4.49 29.17
N GLU A 364 -11.26 3.76 30.15
CA GLU A 364 -11.94 3.48 31.41
C GLU A 364 -12.25 4.75 32.20
N ARG A 365 -11.26 5.65 32.32
CA ARG A 365 -11.44 6.94 33.00
C ARG A 365 -12.53 7.78 32.33
N MET A 366 -12.52 7.84 31.00
CA MET A 366 -13.49 8.62 30.23
C MET A 366 -14.90 8.01 30.30
N VAL A 367 -15.03 6.69 30.17
CA VAL A 367 -16.33 5.99 30.31
C VAL A 367 -16.91 6.20 31.71
N SER A 368 -16.08 6.09 32.75
CA SER A 368 -16.48 6.38 34.13
C SER A 368 -16.95 7.83 34.30
N ALA A 369 -16.17 8.80 33.78
CA ALA A 369 -16.51 10.23 33.83
C ALA A 369 -17.83 10.56 33.10
N MET A 370 -18.15 9.84 32.02
CA MET A 370 -19.41 9.97 31.28
C MET A 370 -20.62 9.31 31.97
N GLY A 371 -20.41 8.63 33.10
CA GLY A 371 -21.46 8.00 33.90
C GLY A 371 -21.65 6.51 33.63
N GLY A 372 -20.60 5.83 33.16
CA GLY A 372 -20.54 4.38 33.00
C GLY A 372 -20.94 3.88 31.60
N PRO A 373 -20.67 2.59 31.32
CA PRO A 373 -20.77 2.02 29.97
C PRO A 373 -22.18 2.12 29.37
N ASP A 374 -23.24 1.87 30.15
CA ASP A 374 -24.62 1.93 29.63
C ASP A 374 -25.03 3.33 29.15
N ARG A 375 -24.56 4.36 29.86
CA ARG A 375 -24.81 5.75 29.44
C ARG A 375 -24.06 6.08 28.16
N VAL A 376 -22.81 5.63 28.04
CA VAL A 376 -21.98 5.82 26.85
C VAL A 376 -22.57 5.07 25.65
N ARG A 377 -23.08 3.85 25.82
CA ARG A 377 -23.81 3.10 24.78
C ARG A 377 -25.02 3.88 24.27
N ASN A 378 -25.85 4.41 25.16
CA ASN A 378 -27.00 5.22 24.78
C ASN A 378 -26.58 6.50 24.04
N MET A 379 -25.52 7.18 24.49
CA MET A 379 -24.97 8.35 23.79
C MET A 379 -24.50 7.98 22.37
N CYS A 380 -23.87 6.82 22.20
CA CYS A 380 -23.44 6.32 20.89
C CYS A 380 -24.63 6.06 19.98
N ILE A 381 -25.68 5.40 20.47
CA ILE A 381 -26.90 5.09 19.70
C ILE A 381 -27.61 6.37 19.22
N GLU A 382 -27.66 7.40 20.07
CA GLU A 382 -28.24 8.69 19.67
C GLU A 382 -27.33 9.43 18.66
N ALA A 383 -26.02 9.42 18.87
CA ALA A 383 -25.06 10.05 17.97
C ALA A 383 -25.08 9.43 16.55
N LEU A 384 -25.31 8.12 16.42
CA LEU A 384 -25.50 7.45 15.12
C LEU A 384 -26.69 7.94 14.29
N LYS A 385 -27.62 8.69 14.89
CA LYS A 385 -28.79 9.25 14.20
C LYS A 385 -28.59 10.72 13.79
N GLY A 386 -27.46 11.31 14.15
CA GLY A 386 -27.15 12.73 13.97
C GLY A 386 -26.44 13.06 12.67
N SER A 387 -25.62 14.11 12.73
CA SER A 387 -24.80 14.63 11.63
C SER A 387 -23.49 13.85 11.44
N GLN A 388 -22.71 14.19 10.42
CA GLN A 388 -21.32 13.76 10.23
C GLN A 388 -20.48 13.85 11.52
N ASN A 389 -20.60 14.95 12.27
CA ASN A 389 -19.81 15.12 13.49
C ASN A 389 -20.32 14.23 14.63
N ASP A 390 -21.62 13.95 14.67
CA ASP A 390 -22.18 12.97 15.60
C ASP A 390 -21.73 11.55 15.24
N LEU A 391 -21.56 11.22 13.96
CA LEU A 391 -20.97 9.95 13.54
C LEU A 391 -19.52 9.80 14.01
N ARG A 392 -18.70 10.85 13.87
CA ARG A 392 -17.33 10.87 14.44
C ARG A 392 -17.36 10.69 15.96
N TRP A 393 -18.34 11.31 16.62
CA TRP A 393 -18.53 11.17 18.05
C TRP A 393 -18.96 9.75 18.44
N ALA A 394 -19.86 9.12 17.68
CA ALA A 394 -20.27 7.73 17.88
C ALA A 394 -19.08 6.76 17.77
N ILE A 395 -18.22 6.91 16.75
CA ILE A 395 -16.99 6.12 16.61
C ILE A 395 -16.08 6.34 17.83
N SER A 396 -15.95 7.58 18.29
CA SER A 396 -15.15 7.93 19.47
C SER A 396 -15.67 7.29 20.77
N LEU A 397 -16.98 7.24 20.94
CA LEU A 397 -17.65 6.62 22.10
C LEU A 397 -17.52 5.10 22.07
N ALA A 398 -17.89 4.48 20.96
CA ALA A 398 -17.82 3.03 20.80
C ALA A 398 -16.37 2.52 20.86
N GLY A 399 -15.42 3.25 20.29
CA GLY A 399 -13.99 2.94 20.38
C GLY A 399 -13.47 2.92 21.83
N ARG A 400 -13.96 3.82 22.70
CA ARG A 400 -13.61 3.77 24.12
C ARG A 400 -14.25 2.59 24.82
N LEU A 401 -15.51 2.26 24.53
CA LEU A 401 -16.17 1.09 25.10
C LEU A 401 -15.40 -0.21 24.78
N VAL A 402 -14.98 -0.39 23.53
CA VAL A 402 -14.23 -1.58 23.07
C VAL A 402 -12.83 -1.69 23.69
N ARG A 403 -12.23 -0.56 24.11
CA ARG A 403 -10.89 -0.54 24.74
C ARG A 403 -10.90 -0.83 26.24
N CYS A 404 -12.06 -0.81 26.90
CA CYS A 404 -12.14 -1.15 28.31
C CYS A 404 -11.92 -2.66 28.52
N GLU A 405 -11.29 -3.08 29.63
CA GLU A 405 -11.04 -4.50 29.91
C GLU A 405 -12.33 -5.35 29.93
N GLY A 406 -13.44 -4.74 30.36
CA GLY A 406 -14.77 -5.35 30.40
C GLY A 406 -15.63 -5.17 29.15
N ALA A 407 -15.04 -4.90 27.97
CA ALA A 407 -15.79 -4.71 26.73
C ALA A 407 -16.68 -5.91 26.39
N THR A 408 -17.94 -5.64 26.08
CA THR A 408 -18.95 -6.64 25.72
C THR A 408 -19.10 -6.80 24.22
N GLU A 409 -19.79 -7.84 23.78
CA GLU A 409 -20.15 -8.02 22.37
C GLU A 409 -20.96 -6.82 21.85
N THR A 410 -21.90 -6.31 22.65
CA THR A 410 -22.67 -5.11 22.31
C THR A 410 -21.78 -3.88 22.05
N ASP A 411 -20.64 -3.75 22.72
CA ASP A 411 -19.72 -2.65 22.50
C ASP A 411 -18.99 -2.79 21.15
N ARG A 412 -18.62 -4.03 20.79
CA ARG A 412 -18.01 -4.38 19.50
C ARG A 412 -18.99 -4.14 18.35
N GLU A 413 -20.22 -4.61 18.48
CA GLU A 413 -21.32 -4.39 17.53
C GLU A 413 -21.60 -2.89 17.32
N LEU A 414 -21.58 -2.09 18.39
CA LEU A 414 -21.77 -0.64 18.28
C LEU A 414 -20.65 0.03 17.48
N LEU A 415 -19.40 -0.36 17.71
CA LEU A 415 -18.26 0.17 16.94
C LEU A 415 -18.33 -0.31 15.48
N ALA A 416 -18.63 -1.58 15.24
CA ALA A 416 -18.81 -2.13 13.91
C ALA A 416 -19.89 -1.37 13.12
N ARG A 417 -21.05 -1.11 13.76
CA ARG A 417 -22.12 -0.31 13.17
C ARG A 417 -21.70 1.12 12.87
N ALA A 418 -20.94 1.77 13.76
CA ALA A 418 -20.45 3.13 13.53
C ALA A 418 -19.46 3.21 12.36
N LEU A 419 -18.53 2.26 12.28
CA LEU A 419 -17.57 2.14 11.18
C LEU A 419 -18.27 1.82 9.86
N ARG A 420 -19.22 0.88 9.85
CA ARG A 420 -20.03 0.55 8.68
C ARG A 420 -20.84 1.76 8.19
N THR A 421 -21.39 2.56 9.10
CA THR A 421 -22.07 3.81 8.74
C THR A 421 -21.10 4.79 8.09
N ALA A 422 -19.91 4.99 8.65
CA ALA A 422 -18.88 5.85 8.03
C ALA A 422 -18.45 5.36 6.64
N ALA A 423 -18.31 4.04 6.48
CA ALA A 423 -17.96 3.41 5.22
C ALA A 423 -19.01 3.65 4.12
N GLN A 424 -20.29 3.63 4.49
CA GLN A 424 -21.39 3.87 3.56
C GLN A 424 -21.51 5.35 3.14
N HIS A 425 -21.09 6.27 4.01
CA HIS A 425 -21.24 7.71 3.80
C HIS A 425 -20.01 8.41 3.20
N THR A 426 -18.84 7.75 3.15
CA THR A 426 -17.61 8.33 2.59
C THR A 426 -17.48 8.13 1.08
N THR A 427 -16.83 9.09 0.41
CA THR A 427 -16.45 8.96 -1.00
C THR A 427 -15.18 8.13 -1.21
N SER A 428 -14.35 7.97 -0.17
CA SER A 428 -13.03 7.33 -0.26
C SER A 428 -13.15 5.81 -0.20
N SER A 429 -12.66 5.13 -1.24
CA SER A 429 -12.56 3.67 -1.26
C SER A 429 -11.67 3.13 -0.13
N ASN A 430 -10.54 3.80 0.14
CA ASN A 430 -9.60 3.41 1.19
C ASN A 430 -10.26 3.44 2.57
N LEU A 431 -10.90 4.57 2.94
CA LEU A 431 -11.58 4.67 4.23
C LEU A 431 -12.75 3.69 4.32
N ARG A 432 -13.54 3.56 3.24
CA ARG A 432 -14.67 2.62 3.20
C ARG A 432 -14.23 1.20 3.49
N ASN A 433 -13.30 0.69 2.69
CA ASN A 433 -12.88 -0.71 2.78
C ASN A 433 -12.20 -0.97 4.14
N TRP A 434 -11.36 -0.05 4.61
CA TRP A 434 -10.77 -0.16 5.95
C TRP A 434 -11.83 -0.25 7.04
N CYS A 435 -12.83 0.64 7.03
CA CYS A 435 -13.91 0.64 8.02
C CYS A 435 -14.73 -0.66 8.00
N ILE A 436 -15.04 -1.21 6.81
CA ILE A 436 -15.75 -2.49 6.70
C ILE A 436 -14.89 -3.65 7.18
N SER A 437 -13.62 -3.73 6.77
CA SER A 437 -12.71 -4.77 7.27
C SER A 437 -12.62 -4.78 8.80
N ARG A 438 -12.53 -3.60 9.42
CA ARG A 438 -12.54 -3.47 10.89
C ARG A 438 -13.89 -3.87 11.50
N ALA A 439 -15.02 -3.56 10.86
CA ALA A 439 -16.34 -3.97 11.33
C ALA A 439 -16.51 -5.50 11.32
N LEU A 440 -16.10 -6.15 10.23
CA LEU A 440 -16.14 -7.61 10.09
C LEU A 440 -15.23 -8.32 11.11
N GLU A 441 -14.06 -7.74 11.44
CA GLU A 441 -13.21 -8.27 12.50
C GLU A 441 -13.86 -8.13 13.89
N LEU A 442 -14.50 -6.99 14.18
CA LEU A 442 -15.20 -6.77 15.44
C LEU A 442 -16.36 -7.75 15.65
N GLU A 443 -17.00 -8.19 14.57
CA GLU A 443 -18.11 -9.15 14.53
C GLU A 443 -17.62 -10.61 14.42
N GLY A 444 -16.31 -10.84 14.34
CA GLY A 444 -15.71 -12.18 14.25
C GLY A 444 -15.87 -12.88 12.91
N GLU A 445 -16.32 -12.18 11.86
CA GLU A 445 -16.45 -12.72 10.50
C GLU A 445 -15.10 -12.87 9.80
N VAL A 446 -14.12 -12.04 10.19
CA VAL A 446 -12.73 -12.07 9.69
C VAL A 446 -11.75 -12.19 10.85
N ASP A 447 -10.82 -13.15 10.76
CA ASP A 447 -9.72 -13.29 11.73
C ASP A 447 -8.51 -12.44 11.34
N GLY A 448 -8.46 -11.22 11.89
CA GLY A 448 -7.35 -10.29 11.73
C GLY A 448 -6.11 -10.60 12.58
N ALA A 449 -6.22 -11.47 13.60
CA ALA A 449 -5.12 -11.71 14.56
C ALA A 449 -3.86 -12.26 13.86
N ARG A 450 -4.07 -13.04 12.80
CA ARG A 450 -3.01 -13.63 11.97
C ARG A 450 -2.14 -12.57 11.30
N LEU A 451 -2.68 -11.38 11.04
CA LEU A 451 -1.99 -10.27 10.36
C LEU A 451 -1.05 -9.50 11.29
N ASN A 452 -1.11 -9.74 12.60
CA ASN A 452 -0.22 -9.13 13.59
C ASN A 452 1.05 -9.96 13.85
N THR A 453 1.19 -11.10 13.17
CA THR A 453 2.34 -12.00 13.33
C THR A 453 3.26 -11.91 12.13
N HIS A 454 4.57 -11.95 12.38
CA HIS A 454 5.54 -12.04 11.30
C HIS A 454 5.50 -13.43 10.67
N ARG A 455 5.13 -13.50 9.40
CA ARG A 455 5.03 -14.75 8.65
C ARG A 455 5.75 -14.59 7.33
N PHE A 456 6.65 -15.52 7.08
CA PHE A 456 7.42 -15.55 5.85
C PHE A 456 6.87 -16.64 4.93
N SER A 457 6.68 -16.32 3.65
CA SER A 457 6.42 -17.35 2.64
C SER A 457 7.74 -17.89 2.09
N ARG A 458 7.75 -19.16 1.69
CA ARG A 458 8.91 -19.82 1.09
C ARG A 458 9.47 -19.02 -0.09
N ARG A 459 8.58 -18.55 -0.96
CA ARG A 459 8.94 -17.74 -2.12
C ARG A 459 9.64 -16.43 -1.75
N GLN A 460 9.23 -15.77 -0.66
CA GLN A 460 9.88 -14.54 -0.20
C GLN A 460 11.31 -14.83 0.26
N VAL A 461 11.48 -15.80 1.18
CA VAL A 461 12.79 -16.10 1.77
C VAL A 461 13.80 -16.69 0.78
N GLU A 462 13.33 -17.39 -0.25
CA GLU A 462 14.18 -17.92 -1.33
C GLU A 462 14.80 -16.83 -2.20
N ARG A 463 14.22 -15.63 -2.24
CA ARG A 463 14.74 -14.49 -3.02
C ARG A 463 15.66 -13.58 -2.22
N TRP A 464 15.76 -13.78 -0.91
CA TRP A 464 16.59 -12.97 -0.03
C TRP A 464 18.05 -13.41 -0.04
N SER A 465 18.95 -12.44 0.09
CA SER A 465 20.32 -12.70 0.50
C SER A 465 20.34 -13.36 1.89
N THR A 466 21.43 -14.05 2.21
CA THR A 466 21.64 -14.61 3.56
C THR A 466 21.63 -13.50 4.62
N ASP A 467 22.20 -12.33 4.31
CA ASP A 467 22.17 -11.15 5.18
C ASP A 467 20.75 -10.71 5.55
N THR A 468 19.85 -10.57 4.57
CA THR A 468 18.46 -10.17 4.82
C THR A 468 17.74 -11.21 5.67
N ALA A 469 17.96 -12.50 5.38
CA ALA A 469 17.28 -13.58 6.08
C ALA A 469 17.76 -13.83 7.50
N VAL A 470 18.97 -13.36 7.86
CA VAL A 470 19.46 -13.37 9.24
C VAL A 470 19.10 -12.07 9.95
N SER A 471 19.31 -10.92 9.30
CA SER A 471 19.08 -9.61 9.92
C SER A 471 17.62 -9.35 10.28
N VAL A 472 16.66 -9.92 9.55
CA VAL A 472 15.22 -9.79 9.85
C VAL A 472 14.85 -10.29 11.25
N LEU A 473 15.63 -11.21 11.83
CA LEU A 473 15.38 -11.73 13.19
C LEU A 473 15.41 -10.63 14.24
N ARG A 474 16.11 -9.52 14.00
CA ARG A 474 16.27 -8.43 14.98
C ARG A 474 14.96 -7.78 15.40
N VAL A 475 13.94 -7.79 14.54
CA VAL A 475 12.61 -7.21 14.84
C VAL A 475 11.66 -8.25 15.45
N LEU A 476 12.12 -9.49 15.62
CA LEU A 476 11.41 -10.59 16.25
C LEU A 476 11.92 -10.88 17.66
N VAL A 477 12.96 -10.19 18.11
CA VAL A 477 13.55 -10.40 19.45
C VAL A 477 12.61 -9.86 20.53
N ASP A 478 12.28 -10.72 21.49
CA ASP A 478 11.72 -10.35 22.79
C ASP A 478 12.87 -9.87 23.71
N PRO A 479 12.97 -8.55 23.97
CA PRO A 479 14.07 -7.99 24.74
C PRO A 479 14.11 -8.52 26.18
N ASP A 480 12.98 -8.89 26.78
CA ASP A 480 12.94 -9.36 28.17
C ASP A 480 13.63 -10.73 28.33
N ARG A 481 13.66 -11.52 27.24
CA ARG A 481 14.36 -12.81 27.19
C ARG A 481 15.87 -12.69 27.01
N LEU A 482 16.39 -11.50 26.71
CA LEU A 482 17.83 -11.25 26.54
C LEU A 482 18.56 -10.81 27.81
N ASN A 483 17.89 -10.82 28.96
CA ASN A 483 18.50 -10.36 30.21
C ASN A 483 19.76 -11.18 30.57
N GLY A 484 20.91 -10.51 30.63
CA GLY A 484 22.21 -11.13 30.94
C GLY A 484 22.82 -11.93 29.78
N ILE A 485 22.26 -11.84 28.57
CA ILE A 485 22.76 -12.52 27.38
C ILE A 485 23.60 -11.55 26.53
N ALA A 486 24.82 -11.96 26.22
CA ALA A 486 25.69 -11.32 25.25
C ALA A 486 26.40 -12.40 24.43
N VAL A 487 26.14 -12.46 23.13
CA VAL A 487 26.75 -13.44 22.23
C VAL A 487 26.76 -12.89 20.81
N HIS A 488 27.91 -12.96 20.15
CA HIS A 488 28.03 -12.73 18.72
C HIS A 488 27.90 -14.07 18.00
N LEU A 489 26.78 -14.27 17.32
CA LEU A 489 26.52 -15.47 16.53
C LEU A 489 26.97 -15.26 15.08
N THR A 490 27.96 -16.03 14.63
CA THR A 490 28.25 -16.23 13.21
C THR A 490 27.23 -17.18 12.62
N VAL A 491 26.70 -16.87 11.44
CA VAL A 491 25.78 -17.72 10.69
C VAL A 491 26.41 -18.05 9.34
N GLU A 492 26.63 -19.35 9.07
CA GLU A 492 27.23 -19.83 7.82
C GLU A 492 26.25 -20.74 7.07
N LEU A 493 25.73 -20.28 5.93
CA LEU A 493 24.74 -21.01 5.12
C LEU A 493 25.27 -21.21 3.71
N ASP A 494 25.47 -22.46 3.28
CA ASP A 494 25.97 -22.80 1.92
C ASP A 494 27.18 -21.95 1.47
N ASP A 495 28.21 -21.86 2.33
CA ASP A 495 29.44 -21.07 2.17
C ASP A 495 29.29 -19.53 2.22
N GLU A 496 28.07 -19.01 2.42
CA GLU A 496 27.86 -17.59 2.75
C GLU A 496 27.95 -17.36 4.26
N ARG A 497 28.67 -16.31 4.67
CA ARG A 497 28.81 -15.92 6.08
C ARG A 497 28.14 -14.58 6.33
N THR A 498 27.37 -14.53 7.41
CA THR A 498 26.85 -13.31 8.01
C THR A 498 26.81 -13.48 9.53
N GLY A 499 26.25 -12.53 10.27
CA GLY A 499 26.11 -12.70 11.72
C GLY A 499 25.09 -11.79 12.36
N ILE A 500 24.85 -12.08 13.63
CA ILE A 500 23.98 -11.29 14.50
C ILE A 500 24.52 -11.29 15.92
N HIS A 501 24.67 -10.09 16.48
CA HIS A 501 25.20 -9.90 17.83
C HIS A 501 24.07 -9.51 18.77
N PHE A 502 23.71 -10.43 19.65
CA PHE A 502 22.74 -10.20 20.72
C PHE A 502 23.44 -9.61 21.93
N ARG A 503 23.03 -8.42 22.35
CA ARG A 503 23.58 -7.73 23.52
C ARG A 503 22.63 -6.63 23.97
N ASN A 504 22.64 -6.29 25.26
CA ASN A 504 21.91 -5.12 25.77
C ASN A 504 20.45 -5.05 25.31
N HIS A 505 19.75 -6.19 25.30
CA HIS A 505 18.35 -6.32 24.84
C HIS A 505 18.12 -5.98 23.35
N VAL A 506 19.17 -5.98 22.53
CA VAL A 506 19.08 -5.78 21.08
C VAL A 506 19.79 -6.91 20.33
N ALA A 507 19.46 -7.04 19.05
CA ALA A 507 20.22 -7.84 18.10
C ALA A 507 20.71 -6.94 16.95
N CYS A 508 22.02 -6.97 16.72
CA CYS A 508 22.70 -6.16 15.71
C CYS A 508 23.18 -7.07 14.58
N PRO A 509 22.71 -6.89 13.33
CA PRO A 509 23.31 -7.57 12.19
C PRO A 509 24.82 -7.25 12.08
N THR A 510 25.63 -8.25 11.73
CA THR A 510 27.08 -8.16 11.55
C THR A 510 27.50 -8.99 10.34
N ASP A 511 28.79 -8.94 9.99
CA ASP A 511 29.38 -9.83 8.97
C ASP A 511 29.73 -11.23 9.51
N GLY A 512 29.46 -11.49 10.78
CA GLY A 512 29.78 -12.76 11.43
C GLY A 512 31.27 -12.99 11.72
N GLN A 513 32.15 -12.00 11.53
CA GLN A 513 33.56 -12.17 11.93
C GLN A 513 33.70 -12.20 13.46
N ASP A 514 34.64 -13.02 13.95
CA ASP A 514 34.98 -13.14 15.37
C ASP A 514 33.80 -13.49 16.30
N GLY A 515 32.85 -14.31 15.83
CA GLY A 515 31.71 -14.78 16.63
C GLY A 515 32.12 -15.70 17.78
N ASP A 516 31.42 -15.58 18.90
CA ASP A 516 31.56 -16.44 20.09
C ASP A 516 30.95 -17.83 19.86
N ALA A 517 29.99 -17.91 18.93
CA ALA A 517 29.33 -19.13 18.50
C ALA A 517 29.10 -19.11 16.98
N VAL A 518 29.03 -20.28 16.38
CA VAL A 518 28.80 -20.46 14.93
C VAL A 518 27.61 -21.38 14.74
N LEU A 519 26.61 -20.92 13.98
CA LEU A 519 25.51 -21.73 13.48
C LEU A 519 25.71 -21.96 11.99
N SER A 520 25.96 -23.20 11.59
CA SER A 520 26.21 -23.57 10.20
C SER A 520 25.19 -24.58 9.66
N GLY A 521 24.97 -24.57 8.35
CA GLY A 521 24.08 -25.53 7.68
C GLY A 521 23.75 -25.09 6.26
N SER A 522 22.60 -25.54 5.75
CA SER A 522 22.13 -25.13 4.42
C SER A 522 21.12 -24.00 4.46
N ARG A 523 21.15 -23.14 3.44
CA ARG A 523 20.17 -22.07 3.22
C ARG A 523 18.74 -22.62 3.13
N ALA A 524 18.59 -23.81 2.54
CA ALA A 524 17.30 -24.47 2.41
C ALA A 524 16.66 -24.81 3.77
N ILE A 525 17.45 -25.29 4.74
CA ILE A 525 16.96 -25.61 6.08
C ILE A 525 16.66 -24.34 6.87
N TRP A 526 17.51 -23.31 6.76
CA TRP A 526 17.22 -21.98 7.33
C TRP A 526 15.88 -21.41 6.83
N ASN A 527 15.61 -21.52 5.53
CA ASN A 527 14.33 -21.08 4.97
C ASN A 527 13.13 -21.86 5.52
N GLN A 528 13.28 -23.15 5.84
CA GLN A 528 12.22 -23.92 6.50
C GLN A 528 11.96 -23.44 7.93
N ILE A 529 13.02 -23.09 8.65
CA ILE A 529 12.94 -22.52 10.01
C ILE A 529 12.22 -21.16 9.96
N LEU A 530 12.61 -20.27 9.05
CA LEU A 530 11.95 -18.97 8.88
C LEU A 530 10.49 -19.11 8.46
N THR A 531 10.17 -20.03 7.55
CA THR A 531 8.76 -20.20 7.12
C THR A 531 7.89 -20.94 8.13
N GLY A 532 8.50 -21.45 9.22
CA GLY A 532 7.84 -22.28 10.22
C GLY A 532 7.44 -23.67 9.71
N SER A 533 7.93 -24.10 8.54
CA SER A 533 7.75 -25.47 8.04
C SER A 533 8.73 -26.47 8.67
N GLY A 534 9.71 -25.97 9.43
CA GLY A 534 10.60 -26.72 10.29
C GLY A 534 11.01 -25.88 11.50
N ASP A 535 11.82 -26.44 12.39
CA ASP A 535 12.32 -25.76 13.58
C ASP A 535 13.81 -26.02 13.81
N LEU A 536 14.49 -25.04 14.41
CA LEU A 536 15.94 -25.04 14.59
C LEU A 536 16.40 -26.18 15.48
N ARG A 537 15.62 -26.51 16.52
CA ARG A 537 15.96 -27.57 17.47
C ARG A 537 15.97 -28.94 16.77
N SER A 538 14.97 -29.24 15.97
CA SER A 538 14.90 -30.46 15.17
C SER A 538 16.04 -30.53 14.16
N ALA A 539 16.34 -29.42 13.48
CA ALA A 539 17.44 -29.34 12.52
C ALA A 539 18.82 -29.56 13.18
N ILE A 540 19.03 -29.08 14.40
CA ILE A 540 20.25 -29.37 15.17
C ILE A 540 20.31 -30.84 15.58
N ASN A 541 19.19 -31.42 16.01
CA ASN A 541 19.14 -32.84 16.44
C ASN A 541 19.36 -33.83 15.29
N SER A 542 18.93 -33.49 14.06
CA SER A 542 19.17 -34.30 12.87
C SER A 542 20.57 -34.11 12.27
N GLY A 543 21.28 -33.06 12.68
CA GLY A 543 22.58 -32.67 12.12
C GLY A 543 22.47 -31.87 10.81
N ASP A 544 21.27 -31.42 10.45
CA ASP A 544 21.03 -30.56 9.27
C ASP A 544 21.48 -29.10 9.51
N MET A 545 21.55 -28.71 10.78
CA MET A 545 22.19 -27.48 11.27
C MET A 545 23.16 -27.86 12.40
N VAL A 546 24.25 -27.13 12.54
CA VAL A 546 25.27 -27.37 13.57
C VAL A 546 25.53 -26.07 14.33
N LEU A 547 25.42 -26.11 15.65
CA LEU A 547 25.76 -24.99 16.53
C LEU A 547 27.02 -25.34 17.33
N GLU A 548 28.04 -24.48 17.26
CA GLU A 548 29.33 -24.64 17.94
C GLU A 548 29.73 -23.36 18.70
N GLY A 549 30.69 -23.46 19.62
CA GLY A 549 31.16 -22.33 20.44
C GLY A 549 30.39 -22.21 21.76
N ASP A 550 30.00 -20.99 22.16
CA ASP A 550 29.20 -20.76 23.38
C ASP A 550 27.73 -21.18 23.18
N LEU A 551 27.49 -22.49 23.32
CA LEU A 551 26.17 -23.09 23.11
C LEU A 551 25.10 -22.56 24.05
N VAL A 552 25.46 -22.20 25.28
CA VAL A 552 24.49 -21.76 26.28
C VAL A 552 24.00 -20.37 25.92
N ALA A 553 24.93 -19.43 25.70
CA ALA A 553 24.56 -18.07 25.35
C ALA A 553 23.85 -18.02 23.98
N ALA A 554 24.34 -18.77 22.99
CA ALA A 554 23.74 -18.81 21.66
C ALA A 554 22.32 -19.41 21.67
N THR A 555 22.09 -20.52 22.38
CA THR A 555 20.75 -21.12 22.49
C THR A 555 19.78 -20.18 23.18
N SER A 556 20.20 -19.55 24.29
CA SER A 556 19.34 -18.60 25.00
C SER A 556 19.05 -17.35 24.17
N ALA A 557 20.01 -16.87 23.37
CA ALA A 557 19.79 -15.77 22.43
C ALA A 557 18.79 -16.14 21.34
N LEU A 558 18.92 -17.33 20.73
CA LEU A 558 18.00 -17.79 19.69
C LEU A 558 16.57 -17.99 20.22
N GLN A 559 16.40 -18.46 21.46
CA GLN A 559 15.10 -18.59 22.14
C GLN A 559 14.42 -17.25 22.48
N SER A 560 15.15 -16.13 22.39
CA SER A 560 14.56 -14.79 22.51
C SER A 560 13.75 -14.38 21.28
N ILE A 561 13.89 -15.09 20.16
CA ILE A 561 13.17 -14.78 18.92
C ILE A 561 11.72 -15.28 19.05
N ASP A 562 10.76 -14.36 18.96
CA ASP A 562 9.32 -14.63 18.94
C ASP A 562 8.89 -15.15 17.55
N HIS A 563 9.34 -16.36 17.22
CA HIS A 563 9.00 -17.04 15.98
C HIS A 563 8.97 -18.56 16.20
N PRO A 564 7.95 -19.29 15.72
CA PRO A 564 7.79 -20.73 15.98
C PRO A 564 9.01 -21.58 15.60
N GLY A 565 9.75 -21.19 14.56
CA GLY A 565 10.97 -21.90 14.13
C GLY A 565 12.13 -21.84 15.13
N PHE A 566 12.09 -20.96 16.13
CA PHE A 566 13.15 -20.77 17.13
C PHE A 566 12.71 -21.15 18.56
N GLN A 567 11.49 -21.67 18.73
CA GLN A 567 10.91 -22.07 20.03
C GLN A 567 11.31 -23.47 20.48
#